data_AF-A0A927SRC9-F1
#
_entry.id   AF-A0A927SRC9-F1
#
_cell.length_a   1.000
_cell.length_b   1.000
_cell.length_c   1.000
_cell.angle_alpha   90.00
_cell.angle_beta   90.00
_cell.angle_gamma   90.00
#
_symmetry.space_group_name_H-M   'P 1'
#
loop_
_entity.id
_entity.type
_entity.pdbx_description
1 polymer ?
#
loop_
_entity_poly.entity_id
_entity_poly.type
_entity_poly.pdbx_seq_one_letter_code
_entity_poly.pdbx_strand_id
1 'polypeptide(L)'
;MITITPLENLLAWVKRMDMAVAENKFVPLAQTEVENLRKLILIVANGMQYAHPQCEAHLKRIEQNLFYLPDVYGYRINLCLFGQLFLIVHHVKEQLQDGFWCNIHPRIIGVAQAEYVDGYFDSAAEKALREVETYLRELFSQHYSGQGEPKEIATIKDRLLNDDTAYEFDRQTPSGKNYFDGVKALFDNAFKAYRNPAAHRNITISQREAAERIMLASQLMYVLDEKRIK
;
A
#
# COMPACT_ATOMS: atom_id res chain seq x y z
N MET A 1 -8.51 -8.27 2.44
CA MET A 1 -7.27 -7.50 2.63
C MET A 1 -6.43 -8.27 3.63
N ILE A 2 -5.18 -8.60 3.29
CA ILE A 2 -4.28 -9.34 4.17
C ILE A 2 -4.04 -8.47 5.41
N THR A 3 -4.33 -8.98 6.59
CA THR A 3 -3.88 -8.34 7.82
C THR A 3 -2.38 -8.61 7.97
N ILE A 4 -1.57 -7.58 8.21
CA ILE A 4 -0.10 -7.72 8.32
C ILE A 4 0.27 -8.70 9.45
N THR A 5 -0.43 -8.64 10.58
CA THR A 5 -0.07 -9.37 11.80
C THR A 5 -0.08 -10.90 11.64
N PRO A 6 -1.10 -11.55 11.03
CA PRO A 6 -1.04 -12.98 10.74
C PRO A 6 0.10 -13.41 9.82
N LEU A 7 0.45 -12.58 8.82
CA LEU A 7 1.56 -12.85 7.92
C LEU A 7 2.90 -12.78 8.66
N GLU A 8 3.09 -11.76 9.51
CA GLU A 8 4.30 -11.61 10.33
C GLU A 8 4.49 -12.75 11.32
N ASN A 9 3.42 -13.18 11.98
CA ASN A 9 3.44 -14.33 12.88
C ASN A 9 3.83 -15.62 12.15
N LEU A 10 3.30 -15.82 10.93
CA LEU A 10 3.64 -16.96 10.09
C LEU A 10 5.11 -16.89 9.61
N LEU A 11 5.58 -15.72 9.19
CA LEU A 11 6.99 -15.48 8.83
C LEU A 11 7.94 -15.77 9.99
N ALA A 12 7.60 -15.32 11.20
CA ALA A 12 8.41 -15.57 12.39
C ALA A 12 8.52 -17.08 12.68
N TRP A 13 7.40 -17.80 12.57
CA TRP A 13 7.38 -19.26 12.72
C TRP A 13 8.22 -19.95 11.64
N VAL A 14 8.02 -19.59 10.36
CA VAL A 14 8.76 -20.14 9.22
C VAL A 14 10.26 -19.97 9.42
N LYS A 15 10.73 -18.78 9.81
CA LYS A 15 12.16 -18.52 10.08
C LYS A 15 12.71 -19.37 11.23
N ARG A 16 11.94 -19.49 12.32
CA ARG A 16 12.34 -20.31 13.48
C ARG A 16 12.48 -21.78 13.07
N MET A 17 11.55 -22.29 12.27
CA MET A 17 11.57 -23.67 11.79
C MET A 17 12.70 -23.91 10.80
N ASP A 18 12.96 -22.97 9.88
CA ASP A 18 14.06 -23.05 8.92
C ASP A 18 15.42 -23.18 9.63
N MET A 19 15.65 -22.37 10.67
CA MET A 19 16.85 -22.50 11.52
C MET A 19 16.92 -23.88 12.21
N ALA A 20 15.81 -24.38 12.74
CA ALA A 20 15.78 -25.68 13.40
C ALA A 20 16.07 -26.85 12.42
N VAL A 21 15.55 -26.76 11.19
CA VAL A 21 15.84 -27.73 10.12
C VAL A 21 17.30 -27.68 9.71
N ALA A 22 17.88 -26.48 9.55
CA ALA A 22 19.29 -26.30 9.21
C ALA A 22 20.23 -26.89 10.29
N GLU A 23 19.85 -26.80 11.55
CA GLU A 23 20.60 -27.36 12.69
C GLU A 23 20.27 -28.85 12.96
N ASN A 24 19.44 -29.47 12.11
CA ASN A 24 18.93 -30.85 12.27
C ASN A 24 18.30 -31.11 13.65
N LYS A 25 17.69 -30.07 14.24
CA LYS A 25 17.02 -30.13 15.54
C LYS A 25 15.59 -30.66 15.37
N PHE A 26 15.23 -31.62 16.19
CA PHE A 26 13.85 -32.05 16.31
C PHE A 26 13.03 -31.02 17.10
N VAL A 27 11.97 -30.50 16.47
CA VAL A 27 11.01 -29.59 17.11
C VAL A 27 9.67 -30.29 17.23
N PRO A 28 9.29 -30.80 18.43
CA PRO A 28 7.97 -31.37 18.64
C PRO A 28 6.92 -30.25 18.57
N LEU A 29 5.89 -30.45 17.76
CA LEU A 29 4.77 -29.52 17.65
C LEU A 29 3.58 -30.03 18.47
N ALA A 30 3.13 -29.19 19.40
CA ALA A 30 1.91 -29.45 20.17
C ALA A 30 0.67 -29.27 19.29
N GLN A 31 -0.42 -29.97 19.62
CA GLN A 31 -1.68 -29.88 18.88
C GLN A 31 -2.21 -28.43 18.82
N THR A 32 -2.15 -27.70 19.93
CA THR A 32 -2.59 -26.30 20.00
C THR A 32 -1.78 -25.37 19.09
N GLU A 33 -0.48 -25.62 18.96
CA GLU A 33 0.39 -24.88 18.03
C GLU A 33 0.02 -25.17 16.57
N VAL A 34 -0.20 -26.44 16.23
CA VAL A 34 -0.63 -26.86 14.88
C VAL A 34 -1.96 -26.23 14.50
N GLU A 35 -2.95 -26.24 15.39
CA GLU A 35 -4.26 -25.63 15.14
C GLU A 35 -4.15 -24.11 14.93
N ASN A 36 -3.28 -23.43 15.68
CA ASN A 36 -3.03 -22.01 15.49
C ASN A 36 -2.34 -21.71 14.15
N LEU A 37 -1.36 -22.52 13.76
CA LEU A 37 -0.66 -22.36 12.48
C LEU A 37 -1.60 -22.62 11.30
N ARG A 38 -2.45 -23.63 11.38
CA ARG A 38 -3.49 -23.89 10.38
C ARG A 38 -4.41 -22.68 10.21
N LYS A 39 -4.88 -22.10 11.31
CA LYS A 39 -5.68 -20.85 11.27
C LYS A 39 -4.92 -19.70 10.61
N LEU A 40 -3.64 -19.49 10.96
CA LEU A 40 -2.81 -18.44 10.36
C LEU A 40 -2.65 -18.63 8.85
N ILE A 41 -2.35 -19.85 8.40
CA ILE A 41 -2.23 -20.17 6.96
C ILE A 41 -3.57 -19.90 6.25
N LEU A 42 -4.70 -20.30 6.85
CA LEU A 42 -6.03 -20.04 6.27
C LEU A 42 -6.33 -18.54 6.16
N ILE A 43 -5.99 -17.75 7.18
CA ILE A 43 -6.18 -16.29 7.17
C ILE A 43 -5.37 -15.66 6.03
N VAL A 44 -4.10 -16.04 5.89
CA VAL A 44 -3.23 -15.56 4.80
C VAL A 44 -3.78 -16.02 3.44
N ALA A 45 -4.23 -17.27 3.32
CA ALA A 45 -4.82 -17.80 2.09
C ALA A 45 -6.07 -17.03 1.66
N ASN A 46 -7.02 -16.84 2.57
CA ASN A 46 -8.25 -16.09 2.29
C ASN A 46 -7.96 -14.62 1.98
N GLY A 47 -6.91 -14.04 2.59
CA GLY A 47 -6.43 -12.71 2.25
C GLY A 47 -5.97 -12.57 0.80
N MET A 48 -5.57 -13.68 0.16
CA MET A 48 -5.06 -13.76 -1.21
C MET A 48 -6.12 -14.04 -2.28
N GLN A 49 -7.37 -14.33 -1.89
CA GLN A 49 -8.42 -14.78 -2.80
C GLN A 49 -8.59 -13.90 -4.04
N TYR A 50 -8.48 -12.58 -3.88
CA TYR A 50 -8.71 -11.63 -4.97
C TYR A 50 -7.43 -11.24 -5.72
N ALA A 51 -6.27 -11.27 -5.04
CA ALA A 51 -5.00 -10.86 -5.64
C ALA A 51 -4.34 -12.03 -6.40
N HIS A 52 -4.33 -13.22 -5.80
CA HIS A 52 -3.64 -14.40 -6.34
C HIS A 52 -4.40 -15.70 -6.01
N PRO A 53 -5.47 -16.04 -6.78
CA PRO A 53 -6.28 -17.24 -6.54
C PRO A 53 -5.48 -18.55 -6.51
N GLN A 54 -4.40 -18.62 -7.29
CA GLN A 54 -3.50 -19.78 -7.30
C GLN A 54 -2.71 -19.93 -5.99
N CYS A 55 -2.31 -18.82 -5.37
CA CYS A 55 -1.63 -18.83 -4.07
C CYS A 55 -2.59 -19.25 -2.95
N GLU A 56 -3.84 -18.78 -3.00
CA GLU A 56 -4.89 -19.22 -2.07
C GLU A 56 -5.07 -20.75 -2.12
N ALA A 57 -5.27 -21.30 -3.32
CA ALA A 57 -5.46 -22.75 -3.50
C ALA A 57 -4.26 -23.56 -2.99
N HIS A 58 -3.03 -23.10 -3.27
CA HIS A 58 -1.82 -23.73 -2.76
C HIS A 58 -1.69 -23.64 -1.24
N LEU A 59 -1.97 -22.49 -0.62
CA LEU A 59 -1.92 -22.33 0.83
C LEU A 59 -2.97 -23.20 1.54
N LYS A 60 -4.18 -23.35 0.98
CA LYS A 60 -5.20 -24.28 1.48
C LYS A 60 -4.73 -25.73 1.41
N ARG A 61 -4.05 -26.13 0.33
CA ARG A 61 -3.43 -27.46 0.23
C ARG A 61 -2.33 -27.66 1.27
N ILE A 62 -1.50 -26.64 1.50
CA ILE A 62 -0.42 -26.68 2.50
C ILE A 62 -1.03 -26.83 3.89
N GLU A 63 -2.04 -26.05 4.26
CA GLU A 63 -2.70 -26.13 5.57
C GLU A 63 -3.15 -27.56 5.92
N GLN A 64 -3.76 -28.25 4.96
CA GLN A 64 -4.28 -29.61 5.14
C GLN A 64 -3.18 -30.66 5.32
N ASN A 65 -2.04 -30.49 4.67
CA ASN A 65 -1.04 -31.56 4.48
C ASN A 65 0.33 -31.27 5.12
N LEU A 66 0.56 -30.03 5.60
CA LEU A 66 1.84 -29.60 6.18
C LEU A 66 2.15 -30.39 7.45
N PHE A 67 1.14 -30.62 8.28
CA PHE A 67 1.26 -31.34 9.54
C PHE A 67 0.65 -32.71 9.42
N TYR A 68 1.43 -33.74 9.74
CA TYR A 68 0.96 -35.12 9.82
C TYR A 68 1.38 -35.73 11.15
N LEU A 69 0.60 -36.70 11.62
CA LEU A 69 0.85 -37.39 12.88
C LEU A 69 1.30 -38.82 12.57
N PRO A 70 2.61 -39.10 12.52
CA PRO A 70 3.09 -40.42 12.17
C PRO A 70 2.97 -41.43 13.33
N ASP A 71 2.93 -40.98 14.59
CA ASP A 71 2.81 -41.82 15.80
C ASP A 71 2.54 -40.97 17.07
N VAL A 72 2.50 -41.61 18.25
CA VAL A 72 2.20 -41.06 19.60
C VAL A 72 3.10 -39.87 20.04
N TYR A 73 4.19 -39.60 19.34
CA TYR A 73 5.21 -38.62 19.72
C TYR A 73 4.96 -37.18 19.22
N GLY A 74 3.78 -36.91 18.63
CA GLY A 74 3.35 -35.57 18.22
C GLY A 74 3.41 -35.31 16.72
N TYR A 75 3.02 -34.10 16.31
CA TYR A 75 2.95 -33.72 14.90
C TYR A 75 4.34 -33.54 14.29
N ARG A 76 4.50 -33.97 13.04
CA ARG A 76 5.65 -33.72 12.19
C ARG A 76 5.29 -32.83 11.00
N ILE A 77 6.30 -32.22 10.43
CA ILE A 77 6.19 -31.32 9.28
C ILE A 77 6.57 -32.07 8.00
N ASN A 78 5.79 -31.90 6.95
CA ASN A 78 6.16 -32.29 5.60
C ASN A 78 7.13 -31.25 5.03
N LEU A 79 8.42 -31.60 4.93
CA LEU A 79 9.48 -30.68 4.50
C LEU A 79 9.27 -30.10 3.10
N CYS A 80 8.65 -30.85 2.19
CA CYS A 80 8.35 -30.36 0.84
C CYS A 80 7.29 -29.25 0.88
N LEU A 81 6.22 -29.46 1.64
CA LEU A 81 5.16 -28.46 1.82
C LEU A 81 5.64 -27.27 2.66
N PHE A 82 6.55 -27.49 3.60
CA PHE A 82 7.21 -26.42 4.34
C PHE A 82 8.04 -25.53 3.42
N GLY A 83 8.85 -26.10 2.51
CA GLY A 83 9.59 -25.31 1.52
C GLY A 83 8.67 -24.48 0.62
N GLN A 84 7.54 -25.05 0.19
CA GLN A 84 6.51 -24.30 -0.56
C GLN A 84 5.92 -23.16 0.28
N LEU A 85 5.59 -23.42 1.54
CA LEU A 85 5.08 -22.40 2.46
C LEU A 85 6.09 -21.26 2.64
N PHE A 86 7.36 -21.60 2.85
CA PHE A 86 8.46 -20.64 2.99
C PHE A 86 8.51 -19.69 1.81
N LEU A 87 8.55 -20.23 0.59
CA LEU A 87 8.62 -19.44 -0.64
C LEU A 87 7.38 -18.57 -0.83
N ILE A 88 6.19 -19.13 -0.64
CA ILE A 88 4.93 -18.39 -0.82
C ILE A 88 4.86 -17.24 0.18
N VAL A 89 5.10 -17.50 1.47
CA VAL A 89 4.97 -16.49 2.53
C VAL A 89 6.00 -15.36 2.36
N HIS A 90 7.21 -15.67 1.88
CA HIS A 90 8.20 -14.66 1.51
C HIS A 90 7.76 -13.85 0.29
N HIS A 91 7.32 -14.50 -0.77
CA HIS A 91 6.83 -13.83 -1.97
C HIS A 91 5.62 -12.94 -1.69
N VAL A 92 4.69 -13.39 -0.85
CA VAL A 92 3.56 -12.59 -0.36
C VAL A 92 4.05 -11.32 0.33
N LYS A 93 5.05 -11.44 1.20
CA LYS A 93 5.63 -10.30 1.91
C LYS A 93 6.26 -9.31 0.94
N GLU A 94 7.06 -9.81 0.00
CA GLU A 94 7.70 -9.00 -1.04
C GLU A 94 6.65 -8.31 -1.90
N GLN A 95 5.62 -8.99 -2.39
CA GLN A 95 4.55 -8.36 -3.18
C GLN A 95 3.81 -7.25 -2.40
N LEU A 96 3.57 -7.45 -1.10
CA LEU A 96 2.98 -6.41 -0.26
C LEU A 96 3.92 -5.21 -0.04
N GLN A 97 5.24 -5.42 -0.08
CA GLN A 97 6.26 -4.39 0.09
C GLN A 97 6.71 -3.73 -1.23
N ASP A 98 6.66 -4.43 -2.36
CA ASP A 98 7.23 -3.98 -3.64
C ASP A 98 6.14 -3.64 -4.66
N GLY A 99 5.04 -4.41 -4.70
CA GLY A 99 3.98 -4.26 -5.69
C GLY A 99 3.09 -3.03 -5.48
N PHE A 100 2.95 -2.57 -4.24
CA PHE A 100 2.24 -1.33 -3.95
C PHE A 100 3.07 -0.12 -4.43
N TRP A 101 4.32 -0.04 -4.01
CA TRP A 101 5.17 1.13 -4.23
C TRP A 101 5.68 1.28 -5.66
N CYS A 102 5.76 0.20 -6.45
CA CYS A 102 6.17 0.29 -7.86
C CYS A 102 5.18 1.09 -8.73
N ASN A 103 3.93 1.26 -8.27
CA ASN A 103 2.90 2.05 -8.95
C ASN A 103 2.73 3.45 -8.35
N ILE A 104 3.52 3.80 -7.32
CA ILE A 104 3.44 5.09 -6.65
C ILE A 104 4.45 6.06 -7.28
N HIS A 105 4.03 7.31 -7.44
CA HIS A 105 4.86 8.38 -7.97
C HIS A 105 6.15 8.55 -7.16
N PRO A 106 7.35 8.66 -7.76
CA PRO A 106 8.63 8.66 -7.04
C PRO A 106 8.75 9.69 -5.92
N ARG A 107 8.18 10.89 -6.10
CA ARG A 107 8.15 11.92 -5.04
C ARG A 107 7.35 11.49 -3.82
N ILE A 108 6.22 10.79 -4.05
CA ILE A 108 5.38 10.28 -2.97
C ILE A 108 6.07 9.14 -2.22
N ILE A 109 6.79 8.26 -2.94
CA ILE A 109 7.62 7.21 -2.33
C ILE A 109 8.60 7.86 -1.34
N GLY A 110 9.31 8.91 -1.77
CA GLY A 110 10.33 9.59 -0.99
C GLY A 110 9.85 10.18 0.35
N VAL A 111 8.56 10.50 0.48
CA VAL A 111 8.02 11.14 1.70
C VAL A 111 7.16 10.22 2.56
N ALA A 112 6.51 9.22 1.97
CA ALA A 112 5.47 8.43 2.64
C ALA A 112 5.86 6.96 2.90
N GLN A 113 6.84 6.41 2.18
CA GLN A 113 7.14 4.98 2.24
C GLN A 113 7.61 4.52 3.62
N ALA A 114 8.60 5.22 4.18
CA ALA A 114 9.18 4.84 5.48
C ALA A 114 8.10 4.82 6.57
N GLU A 115 7.30 5.88 6.67
CA GLU A 115 6.27 6.00 7.70
C GLU A 115 5.15 4.97 7.54
N TYR A 116 4.76 4.67 6.31
CA TYR A 116 3.75 3.64 6.07
C TYR A 116 4.25 2.25 6.46
N VAL A 117 5.51 1.93 6.16
CA VAL A 117 6.15 0.66 6.55
C VAL A 117 6.31 0.55 8.06
N ASP A 118 6.62 1.66 8.72
CA ASP A 118 6.76 1.75 10.18
C ASP A 118 5.41 1.77 10.93
N GLY A 119 4.29 1.75 10.21
CA GLY A 119 2.93 1.70 10.78
C GLY A 119 2.33 3.05 11.15
N TYR A 120 3.01 4.16 10.83
CA TYR A 120 2.52 5.53 10.98
C TYR A 120 1.63 5.92 9.79
N PHE A 121 0.50 5.22 9.66
CA PHE A 121 -0.40 5.32 8.50
C PHE A 121 -1.02 6.71 8.31
N ASP A 122 -1.35 7.37 9.42
CA ASP A 122 -1.86 8.74 9.45
C ASP A 122 -0.84 9.74 8.90
N SER A 123 0.38 9.68 9.43
CA SER A 123 1.47 10.55 9.01
C SER A 123 1.86 10.31 7.55
N ALA A 124 1.95 9.04 7.12
CA ALA A 124 2.28 8.70 5.74
C ALA A 124 1.25 9.26 4.74
N ALA A 125 -0.04 9.14 5.06
CA ALA A 125 -1.11 9.68 4.22
C ALA A 125 -1.10 11.21 4.17
N GLU A 126 -0.84 11.87 5.31
CA GLU A 126 -0.74 13.32 5.38
C GLU A 126 0.46 13.85 4.58
N LYS A 127 1.63 13.22 4.72
CA LYS A 127 2.84 13.59 3.97
C LYS A 127 2.65 13.43 2.47
N ALA A 128 2.00 12.35 2.02
CA ALA A 128 1.72 12.15 0.60
C ALA A 128 0.90 13.31 0.01
N LEU A 129 -0.16 13.75 0.69
CA LEU A 129 -0.98 14.88 0.20
C LEU A 129 -0.28 16.23 0.34
N ARG A 130 0.52 16.43 1.39
CA ARG A 130 1.35 17.63 1.55
C ARG A 130 2.39 17.75 0.43
N GLU A 131 2.94 16.64 -0.04
CA GLU A 131 3.88 16.64 -1.16
C GLU A 131 3.20 17.05 -2.47
N VAL A 132 1.93 16.67 -2.70
CA VAL A 132 1.13 17.18 -3.84
C VAL A 132 0.96 18.70 -3.75
N GLU A 133 0.69 19.25 -2.56
CA GLU A 133 0.63 20.71 -2.37
C GLU A 133 1.98 21.36 -2.65
N THR A 134 3.07 20.76 -2.15
CA THR A 134 4.43 21.27 -2.34
C THR A 134 4.75 21.33 -3.82
N TYR A 135 4.43 20.29 -4.57
CA TYR A 135 4.64 20.27 -6.02
C TYR A 135 3.80 21.32 -6.75
N LEU A 136 2.53 21.49 -6.40
CA LEU A 136 1.69 22.58 -6.96
C LEU A 136 2.31 23.97 -6.71
N ARG A 137 2.89 24.20 -5.53
CA ARG A 137 3.58 25.48 -5.22
C ARG A 137 4.86 25.68 -6.03
N GLU A 138 5.62 24.61 -6.24
CA GLU A 138 6.80 24.63 -7.12
C GLU A 138 6.41 24.97 -8.56
N LEU A 139 5.38 24.32 -9.10
CA LEU A 139 4.87 24.55 -10.45
C LEU A 139 4.33 25.98 -10.61
N PHE A 140 3.64 26.49 -9.59
CA PHE A 140 3.20 27.89 -9.55
C PHE A 140 4.37 28.87 -9.61
N SER A 141 5.41 28.61 -8.82
CA SER A 141 6.60 29.47 -8.76
C SER A 141 7.38 29.46 -10.08
N GLN A 142 7.41 28.32 -10.77
CA GLN A 142 8.03 28.16 -12.08
C GLN A 142 7.27 28.93 -13.17
N HIS A 143 5.93 28.86 -13.19
CA HIS A 143 5.12 29.49 -14.25
C HIS A 143 4.78 30.96 -14.02
N TYR A 144 4.68 31.40 -12.76
CA TYR A 144 4.34 32.78 -12.40
C TYR A 144 5.49 33.49 -11.69
N SER A 145 6.72 33.29 -12.17
CA SER A 145 7.92 33.91 -11.61
C SER A 145 7.72 35.43 -11.43
N GLY A 146 7.85 35.92 -10.20
CA GLY A 146 7.71 37.34 -9.86
C GLY A 146 6.34 37.77 -9.34
N GLN A 147 5.32 36.90 -9.38
CA GLN A 147 4.10 37.09 -8.60
C GLN A 147 4.28 36.45 -7.22
N GLY A 148 4.05 37.21 -6.15
CA GLY A 148 4.16 36.69 -4.79
C GLY A 148 3.29 35.44 -4.60
N GLU A 149 3.87 34.38 -4.03
CA GLU A 149 3.19 33.10 -3.84
C GLU A 149 1.96 33.27 -2.92
N PRO A 150 0.74 32.87 -3.38
CA PRO A 150 -0.43 32.91 -2.53
C PRO A 150 -0.29 31.96 -1.32
N LYS A 151 -0.72 32.41 -0.14
CA LYS A 151 -0.73 31.56 1.06
C LYS A 151 -1.72 30.40 0.92
N GLU A 152 -2.86 30.65 0.29
CA GLU A 152 -3.93 29.68 0.14
C GLU A 152 -3.70 28.76 -1.07
N ILE A 153 -3.70 27.44 -0.82
CA ILE A 153 -3.59 26.44 -1.90
C ILE A 153 -4.76 26.52 -2.88
N ALA A 154 -5.94 26.95 -2.42
CA ALA A 154 -7.11 27.10 -3.27
C ALA A 154 -6.81 28.08 -4.40
N THR A 155 -6.22 29.23 -4.07
CA THR A 155 -5.80 30.23 -5.06
C THR A 155 -4.73 29.71 -6.01
N ILE A 156 -3.77 28.92 -5.52
CA ILE A 156 -2.72 28.32 -6.37
C ILE A 156 -3.33 27.32 -7.35
N LYS A 157 -4.19 26.41 -6.87
CA LYS A 157 -4.89 25.43 -7.70
C LYS A 157 -5.78 26.12 -8.71
N ASP A 158 -6.55 27.12 -8.30
CA ASP A 158 -7.38 27.88 -9.23
C ASP A 158 -6.50 28.52 -10.30
N ARG A 159 -5.38 29.16 -9.96
CA ARG A 159 -4.50 29.77 -10.97
C ARG A 159 -3.85 28.76 -11.90
N LEU A 160 -3.44 27.58 -11.41
CA LEU A 160 -2.83 26.53 -12.25
C LEU A 160 -3.86 25.74 -13.08
N LEU A 161 -5.03 25.48 -12.51
CA LEU A 161 -6.08 24.59 -13.02
C LEU A 161 -7.34 25.37 -13.44
N ASN A 162 -7.22 26.64 -13.81
CA ASN A 162 -8.32 27.41 -14.41
C ASN A 162 -8.26 27.40 -15.94
N ASP A 163 -9.31 28.00 -16.50
CA ASP A 163 -9.68 27.99 -17.92
C ASP A 163 -8.65 28.56 -18.90
N ASP A 164 -7.40 28.89 -18.54
CA ASP A 164 -6.43 29.34 -19.56
C ASP A 164 -4.91 29.21 -19.27
N THR A 165 -4.46 28.66 -18.15
CA THR A 165 -3.29 29.32 -17.53
C THR A 165 -2.01 28.50 -17.31
N ALA A 166 -2.00 27.18 -17.50
CA ALA A 166 -0.77 26.40 -17.34
C ALA A 166 -0.79 25.09 -18.16
N TYR A 167 -1.80 24.25 -17.98
CA TYR A 167 -1.76 22.87 -18.49
C TYR A 167 -2.46 22.65 -19.85
N GLU A 168 -1.86 21.81 -20.69
CA GLU A 168 -2.45 21.37 -21.97
C GLU A 168 -3.50 20.26 -21.78
N PHE A 169 -4.77 20.66 -21.63
CA PHE A 169 -5.92 19.75 -21.72
C PHE A 169 -6.62 19.89 -23.07
N ASP A 170 -7.14 18.78 -23.63
CA ASP A 170 -8.08 18.86 -24.74
C ASP A 170 -9.36 19.54 -24.24
N ARG A 171 -9.66 20.70 -24.79
CA ARG A 171 -10.86 21.48 -24.46
C ARG A 171 -11.74 21.72 -25.66
N GLN A 172 -11.41 21.11 -26.80
CA GLN A 172 -12.21 21.23 -28.02
C GLN A 172 -13.33 20.19 -28.03
N THR A 173 -13.13 19.04 -27.38
CA THR A 173 -14.14 18.00 -27.27
C THR A 173 -14.93 18.10 -25.95
N PRO A 174 -16.23 17.72 -25.94
CA PRO A 174 -16.99 17.59 -24.69
C PRO A 174 -16.32 16.64 -23.69
N SER A 175 -15.73 15.55 -24.16
CA SER A 175 -15.01 14.59 -23.32
C SER A 175 -13.78 15.18 -22.65
N GLY A 176 -13.00 15.99 -23.38
CA GLY A 176 -11.82 16.66 -22.83
C GLY A 176 -12.17 17.71 -21.76
N LYS A 177 -13.23 18.50 -21.99
CA LYS A 177 -13.78 19.43 -21.00
C LYS A 177 -14.23 18.72 -19.73
N ASN A 178 -15.05 17.68 -19.86
CA ASN A 178 -15.54 16.89 -18.73
C ASN A 178 -14.39 16.24 -17.94
N TYR A 179 -13.35 15.78 -18.62
CA TYR A 179 -12.17 15.22 -17.96
C TYR A 179 -11.41 16.27 -17.15
N PHE A 180 -11.19 17.47 -17.71
CA PHE A 180 -10.55 18.58 -17.01
C PHE A 180 -11.35 19.01 -15.77
N ASP A 181 -12.66 19.18 -15.90
CA ASP A 181 -13.55 19.52 -14.78
C ASP A 181 -13.50 18.44 -13.69
N GLY A 182 -13.48 17.18 -14.09
CA GLY A 182 -13.32 16.03 -13.18
C GLY A 182 -11.99 16.05 -12.43
N VAL A 183 -10.88 16.33 -13.13
CA VAL A 183 -9.55 16.47 -12.52
C VAL A 183 -9.53 17.61 -11.50
N LYS A 184 -10.05 18.78 -11.87
CA LYS A 184 -10.15 19.93 -10.94
C LYS A 184 -10.93 19.56 -9.68
N ALA A 185 -12.08 18.91 -9.84
CA ALA A 185 -12.90 18.44 -8.73
C ALA A 185 -12.17 17.43 -7.84
N LEU A 186 -11.35 16.53 -8.41
CA LEU A 186 -10.54 15.58 -7.63
C LEU A 186 -9.52 16.31 -6.75
N PHE A 187 -8.77 17.27 -7.29
CA PHE A 187 -7.84 18.09 -6.51
C PHE A 187 -8.56 18.84 -5.38
N ASP A 188 -9.69 19.48 -5.68
CA ASP A 188 -10.43 20.25 -4.68
C ASP A 188 -10.96 19.39 -3.54
N ASN A 189 -11.56 18.25 -3.88
CA ASN A 189 -12.15 17.38 -2.88
C ASN A 189 -11.08 16.62 -2.09
N ALA A 190 -9.96 16.23 -2.69
CA ALA A 190 -8.85 15.59 -1.99
C ALA A 190 -8.27 16.51 -0.90
N PHE A 191 -7.99 17.78 -1.22
CA PHE A 191 -7.48 18.73 -0.24
C PHE A 191 -8.52 19.12 0.82
N LYS A 192 -9.82 19.19 0.47
CA LYS A 192 -10.88 19.43 1.46
C LYS A 192 -11.06 18.27 2.43
N ALA A 193 -10.99 17.03 1.94
CA ALA A 193 -11.25 15.84 2.74
C ALA A 193 -10.05 15.40 3.60
N TYR A 194 -8.82 15.55 3.10
CA TYR A 194 -7.69 14.80 3.64
C TYR A 194 -6.46 15.64 4.01
N ARG A 195 -6.43 16.94 3.71
CA ARG A 195 -5.29 17.82 4.03
C ARG A 195 -5.04 17.97 5.53
N ASN A 196 -6.08 17.85 6.37
CA ASN A 196 -5.94 18.10 7.79
C ASN A 196 -6.81 17.18 8.67
N PRO A 197 -6.52 15.87 8.73
CA PRO A 197 -7.25 14.94 9.60
C PRO A 197 -7.02 15.26 11.09
N ALA A 198 -5.82 15.71 11.46
CA ALA A 198 -5.43 16.01 12.84
C ALA A 198 -6.21 17.19 13.46
N ALA A 199 -6.68 18.16 12.64
CA ALA A 199 -7.57 19.22 13.13
C ALA A 199 -8.99 18.76 13.43
N HIS A 200 -9.39 17.55 12.99
CA HIS A 200 -10.75 17.02 13.12
C HIS A 200 -10.92 15.96 14.22
N ARG A 201 -10.02 15.94 15.24
CA ARG A 201 -9.83 14.92 16.31
C ARG A 201 -8.77 13.90 15.92
N ASN A 202 -8.17 13.21 16.90
CA ASN A 202 -7.22 12.10 16.71
C ASN A 202 -7.89 10.92 15.97
N ILE A 203 -8.17 11.08 14.67
CA ILE A 203 -8.76 10.06 13.82
C ILE A 203 -7.64 9.11 13.43
N THR A 204 -7.67 7.90 13.98
CA THR A 204 -6.78 6.82 13.56
C THR A 204 -7.15 6.39 12.15
N ILE A 205 -6.19 6.46 11.23
CA ILE A 205 -6.35 6.04 9.84
C ILE A 205 -5.90 4.59 9.73
N SER A 206 -6.71 3.74 9.10
CA SER A 206 -6.32 2.35 8.86
C SER A 206 -5.23 2.26 7.78
N GLN A 207 -4.43 1.18 7.81
CA GLN A 207 -3.46 0.88 6.76
C GLN A 207 -4.08 0.97 5.35
N ARG A 208 -5.29 0.41 5.21
CA ARG A 208 -6.08 0.47 3.98
C ARG A 208 -6.29 1.89 3.48
N GLU A 209 -6.84 2.73 4.35
CA GLU A 209 -7.20 4.11 4.01
C GLU A 209 -5.95 4.95 3.70
N ALA A 210 -4.85 4.69 4.40
CA ALA A 210 -3.58 5.33 4.09
C ALA A 210 -3.09 4.93 2.69
N ALA A 211 -3.17 3.65 2.32
CA ALA A 211 -2.81 3.20 0.97
C ALA A 211 -3.70 3.86 -0.11
N GLU A 212 -5.01 3.96 0.13
CA GLU A 212 -5.95 4.64 -0.78
C GLU A 212 -5.60 6.12 -0.97
N ARG A 213 -5.25 6.83 0.12
CA ARG A 213 -4.84 8.25 0.07
C ARG A 213 -3.49 8.45 -0.60
N ILE A 214 -2.52 7.56 -0.35
CA ILE A 214 -1.21 7.57 -1.03
C ILE A 214 -1.39 7.33 -2.53
N MET A 215 -2.23 6.38 -2.92
CA MET A 215 -2.54 6.13 -4.33
C MET A 215 -3.25 7.32 -4.99
N LEU A 216 -4.20 7.97 -4.30
CA LEU A 216 -4.82 9.20 -4.79
C LEU A 216 -3.77 10.31 -4.98
N ALA A 217 -2.90 10.54 -4.00
CA ALA A 217 -1.83 11.53 -4.11
C ALA A 217 -0.88 11.22 -5.29
N SER A 218 -0.53 9.95 -5.49
CA SER A 218 0.23 9.48 -6.64
C SER A 218 -0.47 9.78 -7.97
N GLN A 219 -1.76 9.48 -8.06
CA GLN A 219 -2.55 9.77 -9.26
C GLN A 219 -2.57 11.27 -9.57
N LEU A 220 -2.73 12.12 -8.55
CA LEU A 220 -2.69 13.57 -8.71
C LEU A 220 -1.31 14.04 -9.21
N MET A 221 -0.20 13.46 -8.72
CA MET A 221 1.15 13.76 -9.23
C MET A 221 1.30 13.41 -10.71
N TYR A 222 0.90 12.20 -11.12
CA TYR A 222 1.00 11.79 -12.52
C TYR A 222 0.16 12.68 -13.44
N VAL A 223 -1.00 13.16 -12.99
CA VAL A 223 -1.79 14.15 -13.75
C VAL A 223 -1.01 15.45 -13.96
N LEU A 224 -0.25 15.90 -12.96
CA LEU A 224 0.59 17.10 -13.06
C LEU A 224 1.83 16.89 -13.93
N ASP A 225 2.36 15.67 -14.00
CA ASP A 225 3.54 15.32 -14.81
C ASP A 225 3.20 15.07 -16.28
N GLU A 226 2.11 14.34 -16.55
CA GLU A 226 1.69 13.98 -17.91
C GLU A 226 1.26 15.20 -18.72
N LYS A 227 0.65 16.18 -18.04
CA LYS A 227 0.18 17.39 -18.68
C LYS A 227 1.34 18.39 -18.65
N ARG A 228 1.91 18.66 -19.82
CA ARG A 228 2.93 19.70 -19.93
C ARG A 228 2.34 21.04 -19.56
N ILE A 229 3.13 21.82 -18.85
CA ILE A 229 2.83 23.22 -18.66
C ILE A 229 3.33 23.99 -19.88
N LYS A 230 2.47 24.85 -20.43
CA LYS A 230 2.77 25.78 -21.53
C LYS A 230 3.75 26.85 -21.07
#